data_AF-A0A358MC78-F1
#
_entry.id   AF-A0A358MC78-F1
#
_cell.length_a   1.000
_cell.length_b   1.000
_cell.length_c   1.000
_cell.angle_alpha   90.00
_cell.angle_beta   90.00
_cell.angle_gamma   90.00
#
_symmetry.space_group_name_H-M   'P 1'
#
loop_
_entity.id
_entity.type
_entity.pdbx_description
1 polymer ?
#
loop_
_entity_poly.entity_id
_entity_poly.type
_entity_poly.pdbx_seq_one_letter_code
_entity_poly.pdbx_strand_id
1 'polypeptide(L)'
;METKAQLAHLGLFDAKVPRYTSYPTAPHFGPAIDSAKFTSWVAAIPEGAAISLYLHVPFCRRLCWFCACRTQGTQSDAPVAAYLQVLKAELAMLAAILPRGVRLSRLHWGGGTPTLLTGPMIT
;
A
#
# COMPACT_ATOMS: atom_id res chain seq x y z
N MET A 1 -16.20 -18.57 36.50
CA MET A 1 -15.60 -19.71 35.78
C MET A 1 -16.20 -19.90 34.37
N GLU A 2 -17.37 -19.31 34.08
CA GLU A 2 -18.01 -19.33 32.74
C GLU A 2 -17.21 -18.58 31.65
N THR A 3 -16.51 -17.49 32.00
CA THR A 3 -15.83 -16.64 31.01
C THR A 3 -14.72 -17.37 30.24
N LYS A 4 -13.92 -18.23 30.90
CA LYS A 4 -12.80 -18.91 30.22
C LYS A 4 -13.29 -19.96 29.22
N ALA A 5 -14.31 -20.75 29.59
CA ALA A 5 -14.88 -21.76 28.72
C ALA A 5 -15.59 -21.13 27.51
N GLN A 6 -16.33 -20.05 27.73
CA GLN A 6 -16.97 -19.27 26.67
C GLN A 6 -15.95 -18.68 25.70
N LEU A 7 -14.90 -18.04 26.19
CA LEU A 7 -13.86 -17.43 25.33
C LEU A 7 -13.05 -18.49 24.57
N ALA A 8 -12.83 -19.67 25.16
CA ALA A 8 -12.20 -20.79 24.46
C ALA A 8 -13.08 -21.34 23.33
N HIS A 9 -14.39 -21.45 23.53
CA HIS A 9 -15.32 -21.87 22.47
C HIS A 9 -15.34 -20.92 21.27
N LEU A 10 -15.14 -19.61 21.53
CA LEU A 10 -15.00 -18.59 20.48
C LEU A 10 -13.62 -18.60 19.79
N GLY A 11 -12.74 -19.54 20.15
CA GLY A 11 -11.43 -19.68 19.55
C GLY A 11 -10.43 -18.59 19.97
N LEU A 12 -10.69 -17.85 21.06
CA LEU A 12 -9.87 -16.69 21.42
C LEU A 12 -8.40 -17.06 21.74
N PHE A 13 -8.15 -18.32 22.11
CA PHE A 13 -6.82 -18.77 22.54
C PHE A 13 -6.05 -19.55 21.46
N ASP A 14 -6.72 -20.03 20.41
CA ASP A 14 -6.17 -20.97 19.42
C ASP A 14 -6.53 -20.65 17.97
N ALA A 15 -7.49 -19.74 17.71
CA ALA A 15 -7.85 -19.37 16.35
C ALA A 15 -6.74 -18.57 15.67
N LYS A 16 -6.26 -19.09 14.54
CA LYS A 16 -5.36 -18.38 13.62
C LYS A 16 -6.16 -17.44 12.73
N VAL A 17 -6.54 -16.29 13.27
CA VAL A 17 -7.29 -15.27 12.52
C VAL A 17 -6.35 -14.39 11.68
N PRO A 18 -6.74 -13.99 10.46
CA PRO A 18 -5.97 -13.02 9.70
C PRO A 18 -5.98 -11.66 10.42
N ARG A 19 -4.93 -10.87 10.24
CA ARG A 19 -5.00 -9.45 10.59
C ARG A 19 -6.02 -8.79 9.67
N TYR A 20 -7.13 -8.31 10.25
CA TYR A 20 -8.18 -7.61 9.51
C TYR A 20 -7.77 -6.18 9.19
N THR A 21 -6.86 -6.02 8.24
CA THR A 21 -6.51 -4.73 7.64
C THR A 21 -7.48 -4.33 6.52
N SER A 22 -8.20 -5.32 5.96
CA SER A 22 -9.23 -5.18 4.94
C SER A 22 -10.18 -6.37 4.99
N TYR A 23 -11.33 -6.26 4.33
CA TYR A 23 -12.25 -7.37 4.09
C TYR A 23 -12.72 -7.39 2.62
N PRO A 24 -12.54 -8.49 1.87
CA PRO A 24 -11.77 -9.68 2.22
C PRO A 24 -10.28 -9.39 2.51
N THR A 25 -9.63 -10.31 3.20
CA THR A 25 -8.22 -10.18 3.59
C THR A 25 -7.28 -10.58 2.44
N ALA A 26 -6.02 -10.14 2.48
CA ALA A 26 -5.01 -10.38 1.44
C ALA A 26 -4.83 -11.84 0.96
N PRO A 27 -5.00 -12.89 1.79
CA PRO A 27 -4.99 -14.28 1.31
C PRO A 27 -6.03 -14.62 0.25
N HIS A 28 -7.04 -13.76 0.04
CA HIS A 28 -8.04 -13.91 -1.02
C HIS A 28 -7.60 -13.26 -2.35
N PHE A 29 -6.42 -12.61 -2.40
CA PHE A 29 -5.88 -12.07 -3.64
C PHE A 29 -5.48 -13.23 -4.55
N GLY A 30 -5.82 -13.10 -5.83
CA GLY A 30 -5.57 -14.14 -6.81
C GLY A 30 -5.65 -13.61 -8.24
N PRO A 31 -5.35 -14.45 -9.24
CA PRO A 31 -5.20 -14.03 -10.63
C PRO A 31 -6.52 -13.59 -11.30
N ALA A 32 -7.66 -13.75 -10.62
CA ALA A 32 -8.95 -13.29 -11.11
C ALA A 32 -9.05 -11.76 -11.22
N ILE A 33 -8.15 -11.02 -10.57
CA ILE A 33 -8.00 -9.57 -10.72
C ILE A 33 -6.75 -9.32 -11.58
N ASP A 34 -6.97 -9.01 -12.85
CA ASP A 34 -5.94 -8.72 -13.84
C ASP A 34 -5.88 -7.22 -14.15
N SER A 35 -5.02 -6.84 -15.11
CA SER A 35 -4.87 -5.46 -15.54
C SER A 35 -6.16 -4.90 -16.15
N ALA A 36 -6.89 -5.68 -16.95
CA ALA A 36 -8.13 -5.23 -17.58
C ALA A 36 -9.20 -4.90 -16.54
N LYS A 37 -9.37 -5.75 -15.53
CA LYS A 37 -10.31 -5.53 -14.42
C LYS A 37 -9.88 -4.34 -13.58
N PHE A 38 -8.59 -4.22 -13.23
CA PHE A 38 -8.08 -3.05 -12.53
C PHE A 38 -8.36 -1.75 -13.29
N THR A 39 -8.05 -1.69 -14.58
CA THR A 39 -8.31 -0.51 -15.42
C THR A 39 -9.81 -0.17 -15.47
N SER A 40 -10.68 -1.18 -15.54
CA SER A 40 -12.14 -0.97 -15.51
C SER A 40 -12.62 -0.31 -14.20
N TRP A 41 -12.02 -0.66 -13.07
CA TRP A 41 -12.35 -0.04 -11.77
C TRP A 41 -11.87 1.39 -11.67
N VAL A 42 -10.67 1.69 -12.19
CA VAL A 42 -10.16 3.07 -12.25
C VAL A 42 -11.05 3.93 -13.15
N ALA A 43 -11.46 3.41 -14.30
CA ALA A 43 -12.36 4.11 -15.22
C ALA A 43 -13.79 4.32 -14.65
N ALA A 44 -14.20 3.49 -13.69
CA ALA A 44 -15.50 3.61 -13.02
C ALA A 44 -15.53 4.65 -11.89
N ILE A 45 -14.40 5.29 -11.56
CA ILE A 45 -14.37 6.40 -10.61
C ILE A 45 -15.24 7.55 -11.15
N PRO A 46 -16.13 8.16 -10.35
CA PRO A 46 -16.92 9.29 -10.84
C PRO A 46 -16.04 10.47 -11.29
N GLU A 47 -16.40 11.11 -12.40
CA GLU A 47 -15.77 12.38 -12.79
C GLU A 47 -15.86 13.40 -11.65
N GLY A 48 -14.80 14.17 -11.43
CA GLY A 48 -14.75 15.14 -10.33
C GLY A 48 -14.54 14.56 -8.92
N ALA A 49 -14.43 13.23 -8.78
CA ALA A 49 -14.29 12.59 -7.47
C ALA A 49 -13.00 12.99 -6.74
N ALA A 50 -13.07 12.98 -5.41
CA ALA A 50 -11.93 13.18 -4.54
C ALA A 50 -11.35 11.82 -4.10
N ILE A 51 -10.11 11.53 -4.45
CA ILE A 51 -9.45 10.24 -4.15
C ILE A 51 -8.34 10.40 -3.09
N SER A 52 -7.99 9.28 -2.47
CA SER A 52 -6.84 9.15 -1.57
C SER A 52 -5.72 8.39 -2.27
N LEU A 53 -4.49 8.92 -2.24
CA LEU A 53 -3.31 8.29 -2.80
C LEU A 53 -2.36 7.81 -1.69
N TYR A 54 -2.00 6.54 -1.75
CA TYR A 54 -0.94 5.93 -0.95
C TYR A 54 0.29 5.70 -1.82
N LEU A 55 1.44 6.25 -1.42
CA LEU A 55 2.73 5.94 -2.02
C LEU A 55 3.55 5.11 -1.04
N HIS A 56 4.03 3.96 -1.51
CA HIS A 56 4.94 3.13 -0.74
C HIS A 56 6.39 3.59 -0.97
N VAL A 57 7.22 3.67 0.05
CA VAL A 57 8.66 3.95 -0.05
C VAL A 57 9.39 2.78 0.61
N PRO A 58 9.83 1.77 -0.15
CA PRO A 58 10.27 0.48 0.40
C PRO A 58 11.73 0.50 0.86
N PHE A 59 12.25 1.62 1.38
CA PHE A 59 13.68 1.75 1.71
C PHE A 59 13.93 2.16 3.16
N CYS A 60 14.92 1.52 3.78
CA CYS A 60 15.48 1.92 5.06
C CYS A 60 17.01 1.92 4.97
N ARG A 61 17.68 2.86 5.66
CA ARG A 61 19.16 2.81 5.83
C ARG A 61 19.60 1.68 6.76
N ARG A 62 18.77 1.37 7.74
CA ARG A 62 19.00 0.31 8.71
C ARG A 62 17.71 -0.49 8.86
N LEU A 63 17.83 -1.81 8.85
CA LEU A 63 16.70 -2.70 9.09
C LEU A 63 16.59 -2.94 10.59
N CYS A 64 15.44 -2.61 11.17
CA CYS A 64 15.14 -2.94 12.56
C CYS A 64 14.79 -4.42 12.66
N TRP A 65 15.34 -5.11 13.66
CA TRP A 65 15.12 -6.54 13.90
C TRP A 65 13.65 -6.91 14.12
N PHE A 66 12.83 -5.97 14.61
CA PHE A 66 11.39 -6.14 14.84
C PHE A 66 10.53 -5.71 13.63
N CYS A 67 11.13 -5.25 12.52
CA CYS A 67 10.37 -4.67 11.42
C CYS A 67 9.57 -5.75 10.67
N ALA A 68 8.26 -5.53 10.56
CA ALA A 68 7.35 -6.35 9.75
C ALA A 68 6.81 -5.59 8.52
N CYS A 69 7.35 -4.40 8.22
CA CYS A 69 6.96 -3.63 7.05
C CYS A 69 7.56 -4.24 5.78
N ARG A 70 6.87 -4.08 4.64
CA ARG A 70 7.49 -4.29 3.34
C ARG A 70 8.55 -3.20 3.13
N THR A 71 9.82 -3.56 3.25
CA THR A 71 10.95 -2.65 3.08
C THR A 71 12.21 -3.40 2.67
N GLN A 72 13.22 -2.66 2.22
CA GLN A 72 14.52 -3.14 1.75
C GLN A 72 15.62 -2.24 2.35
N GLY A 73 16.70 -2.86 2.83
CA GLY A 73 17.88 -2.13 3.27
C GLY A 73 18.63 -1.55 2.07
N THR A 74 19.02 -0.28 2.14
CA THR A 74 19.89 0.37 1.13
C THR A 74 20.98 1.23 1.78
N GLN A 75 22.19 1.17 1.23
CA GLN A 75 23.33 1.98 1.66
C GLN A 75 23.57 3.21 0.79
N SER A 76 22.97 3.28 -0.42
CA SER A 76 23.15 4.38 -1.36
C SER A 76 21.82 4.91 -1.89
N ASP A 77 21.87 6.06 -2.55
CA ASP A 77 20.70 6.70 -3.16
C ASP A 77 20.35 6.16 -4.54
N ALA A 78 21.26 5.43 -5.18
CA ALA A 78 21.06 4.89 -6.52
C ALA A 78 19.77 4.04 -6.66
N PRO A 79 19.48 3.04 -5.79
CA PRO A 79 18.23 2.28 -5.90
C PRO A 79 16.99 3.12 -5.58
N VAL A 80 17.13 4.15 -4.74
CA VAL A 80 16.04 5.07 -4.40
C VAL A 80 15.70 5.95 -5.60
N ALA A 81 16.71 6.52 -6.26
CA ALA A 81 16.56 7.30 -7.48
C ALA A 81 15.94 6.47 -8.61
N ALA A 82 16.41 5.24 -8.81
CA ALA A 82 15.84 4.32 -9.79
C ALA A 82 14.36 4.01 -9.50
N TYR A 83 14.02 3.74 -8.23
CA TYR A 83 12.64 3.54 -7.79
C TYR A 83 11.75 4.74 -8.10
N LEU A 84 12.23 5.96 -7.84
CA LEU A 84 11.46 7.18 -8.13
C LEU A 84 11.16 7.35 -9.63
N GLN A 85 12.06 6.92 -10.52
CA GLN A 85 11.78 6.93 -11.96
C GLN A 85 10.64 5.96 -12.32
N VAL A 86 10.67 4.76 -11.76
CA VAL A 86 9.62 3.75 -11.98
C VAL A 86 8.29 4.24 -11.40
N LEU A 87 8.30 4.81 -10.18
CA LEU A 87 7.11 5.34 -9.54
C LEU A 87 6.50 6.49 -10.36
N LYS A 88 7.32 7.40 -10.90
CA LYS A 88 6.85 8.48 -11.78
C LYS A 88 6.21 7.93 -13.07
N ALA A 89 6.80 6.87 -13.65
CA ALA A 89 6.21 6.20 -14.81
C ALA A 89 4.86 5.54 -14.48
N GLU A 90 4.74 4.88 -13.32
CA GLU A 90 3.49 4.28 -12.84
C GLU A 90 2.40 5.35 -12.62
N LEU A 91 2.76 6.46 -11.98
CA LEU A 91 1.84 7.59 -11.79
C LEU A 91 1.37 8.18 -13.12
N ALA A 92 2.25 8.27 -14.13
CA ALA A 92 1.87 8.73 -15.46
C ALA A 92 0.89 7.76 -16.14
N MET A 93 1.10 6.44 -16.02
CA MET A 93 0.18 5.42 -16.54
C MET A 93 -1.20 5.50 -15.87
N LEU A 94 -1.25 5.68 -14.54
CA LEU A 94 -2.51 5.85 -13.82
C LEU A 94 -3.21 7.16 -14.20
N ALA A 95 -2.47 8.26 -14.29
CA ALA A 95 -3.03 9.56 -14.68
C ALA A 95 -3.68 9.53 -16.07
N ALA A 96 -3.12 8.75 -17.01
CA ALA A 96 -3.65 8.62 -18.37
C ALA A 96 -5.02 7.93 -18.44
N ILE A 97 -5.38 7.12 -17.44
CA ILE A 97 -6.66 6.39 -17.39
C ILE A 97 -7.64 6.92 -16.35
N LEU A 98 -7.25 7.94 -15.57
CA LEU A 98 -8.12 8.52 -14.56
C LEU A 98 -9.24 9.36 -15.22
N PRO A 99 -10.49 9.26 -14.71
CA PRO A 99 -11.58 10.11 -15.16
C PRO A 99 -11.29 11.60 -14.96
N ARG A 100 -11.92 12.43 -15.81
CA ARG A 100 -11.66 13.87 -15.81
C ARG A 100 -12.06 14.50 -14.48
N GLY A 101 -11.27 15.48 -14.07
CA GLY A 101 -11.57 16.29 -12.89
C GLY A 101 -11.36 15.59 -11.55
N VAL A 102 -10.89 14.33 -11.52
CA VAL A 102 -10.50 13.66 -10.28
C VAL A 102 -9.41 14.48 -9.55
N ARG A 103 -9.58 14.63 -8.23
CA ARG A 103 -8.66 15.41 -7.37
C ARG A 103 -8.12 14.56 -6.23
N LEU A 104 -6.89 14.83 -5.81
CA LEU A 104 -6.34 14.27 -4.58
C LEU A 104 -6.87 15.05 -3.37
N SER A 105 -7.59 14.36 -2.47
CA SER A 105 -7.96 14.92 -1.17
C SER A 105 -7.02 14.48 -0.05
N ARG A 106 -6.34 13.36 -0.24
CA ARG A 106 -5.37 12.81 0.73
C ARG A 106 -4.18 12.21 0.02
N LEU A 107 -3.00 12.44 0.58
CA LEU A 107 -1.75 11.84 0.16
C LEU A 107 -1.05 11.27 1.39
N HIS A 108 -0.73 9.98 1.37
CA HIS A 108 0.01 9.33 2.44
C HIS A 108 1.22 8.59 1.88
N TRP A 109 2.38 8.84 2.49
CA TRP A 109 3.62 8.18 2.13
C TRP A 109 3.97 7.25 3.28
N GLY A 110 4.09 5.95 3.00
CA GLY A 110 4.37 4.93 4.00
C GLY A 110 5.37 3.90 3.51
N GLY A 111 5.57 2.82 4.27
CA GLY A 111 6.46 1.72 3.90
C GLY A 111 7.65 1.58 4.84
N GLY A 112 8.85 1.70 4.30
CA GLY A 112 10.09 1.80 5.05
C GLY A 112 10.23 3.18 5.70
N THR A 113 11.08 4.03 5.14
CA THR A 113 11.35 5.36 5.67
C THR A 113 11.12 6.42 4.60
N PRO A 114 9.90 6.97 4.45
CA PRO A 114 9.61 8.04 3.48
C PRO A 114 10.51 9.27 3.65
N THR A 115 10.92 9.58 4.89
CA THR A 115 11.83 10.68 5.20
C THR A 115 13.28 10.45 4.73
N LEU A 116 13.57 9.30 4.10
CA LEU A 116 14.81 9.07 3.37
C LEU A 116 14.87 9.92 2.08
N LEU A 117 13.71 10.26 1.51
CA LEU A 117 13.61 11.07 0.31
C LEU A 117 13.97 12.53 0.64
N THR A 118 14.88 13.10 -0.15
CA THR A 118 15.31 14.50 0.00
C THR A 118 14.42 15.44 -0.82
N GLY A 119 14.49 16.75 -0.57
CA GLY A 119 13.76 17.76 -1.33
C GLY A 119 13.90 17.59 -2.86
N PRO A 120 15.11 17.50 -3.41
CA PRO A 120 15.31 17.29 -4.85
C PRO A 120 14.73 15.98 -5.41
N MET A 121 14.48 14.98 -4.56
CA MET A 121 13.86 13.71 -4.98
C MET A 121 12.34 13.80 -5.11
N ILE A 122 11.72 14.80 -4.48
CA ILE A 122 10.25 14.93 -4.35
C ILE A 122 9.67 16.15 -5.09
N THR A 123 10.53 16.98 -5.67
CA THR A 123 10.20 18.08 -6.58
C THR A 123 10.47 17.66 -8.02
#